data_AF-A0A2D4SFG2-F1
#
_entry.id   AF-A0A2D4SFG2-F1
#
_cell.length_a   1.000
_cell.length_b   1.000
_cell.length_c   1.000
_cell.angle_alpha   90.00
_cell.angle_beta   90.00
_cell.angle_gamma   90.00
#
_symmetry.space_group_name_H-M   'P 1'
#
loop_
_entity.id
_entity.type
_entity.pdbx_description
1 polymer ?
#
loop_
_entity_poly.entity_id
_entity_poly.type
_entity_poly.pdbx_seq_one_letter_code
_entity_poly.pdbx_strand_id
1 'polypeptide(L)'
;MDTRTPVLVGVGELADRVRDPSQGKEPLTLMAEALRAAEADAGASLLGDVDSLDVIEEFSWPYFDAPALLSERIGARPARAVYGVTGGESPVRYIHEAAIRIARGESEIAAVAGAEAQYTAAAAQKTGIELPWAPRDNSRTLEGGDYLSPVVWKHQAVWPTQVYPFYDNAAQAAWGQTQREALNESGEVWADFAAVAAQRSTAWVKSAPSADAITTPDAGNRLIAWPYTKSMVANPLVNQGAAVILTSLGKARALGIDESKLVFILGGAQANEPRDYLARDQFHASHAQDVVLETAVAVAGGADGGVFSHLELYSCFPCVPKMARRTLGLPRNARMTVTGGLSFFGAPLNSYMLHAAVNMVQALRDSGELGLLYGQGEYVTKHHALVLSRQAPDSAEPAYHQLTDGADARRGDVPEMIDDYDGAAELETFTVSYDREGQPAFGIVIARTPDGRRLMARVPASDEATIRRLTDLDGSPIGLAGRVNRLNEELLGWTAAA
;
A
#
# COMPACT_ATOMS: atom_id res chain seq x y z
N MET A 1 5.29 12.99 32.96
CA MET A 1 4.89 12.79 31.55
C MET A 1 4.44 14.13 31.02
N ASP A 2 4.99 14.57 29.90
CA ASP A 2 4.64 15.85 29.28
C ASP A 2 3.15 15.84 28.88
N THR A 3 2.44 16.94 29.12
CA THR A 3 1.03 17.08 28.73
C THR A 3 0.84 17.09 27.21
N ARG A 4 1.90 17.36 26.45
CA ARG A 4 1.90 17.41 24.98
C ARG A 4 2.23 16.07 24.31
N THR A 5 2.47 15.00 25.08
CA THR A 5 2.66 13.66 24.50
C THR A 5 1.45 13.30 23.62
N PRO A 6 1.62 12.99 22.33
CA PRO A 6 0.51 12.67 21.44
C PRO A 6 -0.03 11.27 21.71
N VAL A 7 -1.35 11.15 21.72
CA VAL A 7 -2.07 9.89 21.94
C VAL A 7 -3.20 9.74 20.93
N LEU A 8 -3.33 8.54 20.36
CA LEU A 8 -4.51 8.10 19.62
C LEU A 8 -5.61 7.77 20.63
N VAL A 9 -6.71 8.53 20.56
CA VAL A 9 -7.82 8.42 21.53
C VAL A 9 -9.06 7.79 20.95
N GLY A 10 -9.30 7.97 19.64
CA GLY A 10 -10.52 7.50 18.97
C GLY A 10 -10.21 6.91 17.61
N VAL A 11 -10.85 5.78 17.30
CA VAL A 11 -10.75 5.13 15.99
C VAL A 11 -12.12 4.71 15.47
N GLY A 12 -12.35 4.88 14.18
CA GLY A 12 -13.63 4.56 13.56
C GLY A 12 -13.46 4.08 12.12
N GLU A 13 -14.22 3.06 11.74
CA GLU A 13 -14.27 2.58 10.37
C GLU A 13 -15.64 1.99 10.03
N LEU A 14 -15.98 1.97 8.75
CA LEU A 14 -17.21 1.39 8.24
C LEU A 14 -17.04 0.89 6.81
N ALA A 15 -17.98 0.04 6.40
CA ALA A 15 -18.11 -0.44 5.03
C ALA A 15 -19.57 -0.40 4.60
N ASP A 16 -19.83 0.21 3.44
CA ASP A 16 -21.15 0.34 2.85
C ASP A 16 -21.34 -0.68 1.72
N ARG A 17 -22.20 -1.68 1.91
CA ARG A 17 -22.40 -2.79 0.96
C ARG A 17 -23.77 -2.74 0.28
N VAL A 18 -24.35 -1.55 0.18
CA VAL A 18 -25.64 -1.35 -0.48
C VAL A 18 -25.54 -1.75 -1.96
N ARG A 19 -26.56 -2.48 -2.44
CA ARG A 19 -26.60 -2.99 -3.82
C ARG A 19 -27.13 -1.98 -4.84
N ASP A 20 -28.06 -1.13 -4.40
CA ASP A 20 -28.61 -0.07 -5.24
C ASP A 20 -27.66 1.12 -5.23
N PRO A 21 -27.01 1.46 -6.36
CA PRO A 21 -26.04 2.55 -6.38
C PRO A 21 -26.66 3.91 -6.03
N SER A 22 -27.98 4.12 -6.23
CA SER A 22 -28.66 5.38 -5.84
C SER A 22 -28.69 5.61 -4.33
N GLN A 23 -28.50 4.54 -3.54
CA GLN A 23 -28.50 4.55 -2.08
C GLN A 23 -27.09 4.42 -1.49
N GLY A 24 -26.06 4.29 -2.33
CA GLY A 24 -24.69 4.15 -1.88
C GLY A 24 -24.15 5.45 -1.30
N LYS A 25 -23.37 5.36 -0.22
CA LYS A 25 -22.79 6.53 0.45
C LYS A 25 -21.64 7.10 -0.37
N GLU A 26 -21.59 8.42 -0.46
CA GLU A 26 -20.44 9.13 -1.03
C GLU A 26 -19.22 9.09 -0.09
N PRO A 27 -17.99 9.27 -0.59
CA PRO A 27 -16.78 9.26 0.24
C PRO A 27 -16.82 10.25 1.41
N LEU A 28 -17.29 11.49 1.23
CA LEU A 28 -17.42 12.46 2.34
C LEU A 28 -18.36 12.00 3.45
N THR A 29 -19.43 11.29 3.11
CA THR A 29 -20.35 10.71 4.12
C THR A 29 -19.67 9.59 4.88
N LEU A 30 -18.92 8.73 4.18
CA LEU A 30 -18.13 7.67 4.81
C LEU A 30 -17.07 8.26 5.76
N MET A 31 -16.33 9.29 5.35
CA MET A 31 -15.36 9.98 6.22
C MET A 31 -16.03 10.58 7.46
N ALA A 32 -17.14 11.30 7.29
CA ALA A 32 -17.84 11.95 8.40
C ALA A 32 -18.42 10.94 9.40
N GLU A 33 -18.97 9.82 8.93
CA GLU A 33 -19.43 8.75 9.80
C GLU A 33 -18.29 8.02 10.52
N ALA A 34 -17.15 7.81 9.85
CA ALA A 34 -15.96 7.25 10.48
C ALA A 34 -15.43 8.15 11.60
N LEU A 35 -15.42 9.47 11.40
CA LEU A 35 -15.04 10.45 12.42
C LEU A 35 -15.99 10.45 13.62
N ARG A 36 -17.30 10.36 13.39
CA ARG A 36 -18.28 10.20 14.48
C ARG A 36 -18.12 8.89 15.23
N ALA A 37 -17.79 7.81 14.53
CA ALA A 37 -17.46 6.54 15.18
C ALA A 37 -16.18 6.65 16.02
N ALA A 38 -15.15 7.37 15.55
CA ALA A 38 -13.93 7.62 16.29
C ALA A 38 -14.17 8.48 17.55
N GLU A 39 -15.01 9.51 17.47
CA GLU A 39 -15.44 10.31 18.63
C GLU A 39 -16.18 9.46 19.66
N ALA A 40 -17.12 8.63 19.19
CA ALA A 40 -17.85 7.70 20.06
C ALA A 40 -16.92 6.68 20.73
N ASP A 41 -15.91 6.16 20.02
CA ASP A 41 -14.90 5.26 20.58
C ASP A 41 -14.02 5.95 21.63
N ALA A 42 -13.68 7.23 21.43
CA ALA A 42 -12.94 8.02 22.41
C ALA A 42 -13.74 8.31 23.68
N GLY A 43 -15.09 8.32 23.59
CA GLY A 43 -15.98 8.57 24.73
C GLY A 43 -16.01 10.04 25.19
N ALA A 44 -15.61 10.97 24.33
CA ALA A 44 -15.61 12.41 24.60
C ALA A 44 -16.01 13.21 23.34
N SER A 45 -16.58 14.40 23.51
CA SER A 45 -16.84 15.31 22.40
C SER A 45 -15.54 15.96 21.93
N LEU A 46 -15.19 15.74 20.66
CA LEU A 46 -13.90 16.10 20.06
C LEU A 46 -14.06 16.81 18.72
N LEU A 47 -15.04 16.42 17.89
CA LEU A 47 -15.11 16.82 16.49
C LEU A 47 -15.25 18.33 16.29
N GLY A 48 -16.08 18.99 17.10
CA GLY A 48 -16.28 20.44 17.02
C GLY A 48 -15.01 21.25 17.35
N ASP A 49 -14.08 20.64 18.10
CA ASP A 49 -12.84 21.25 18.57
C ASP A 49 -11.60 20.79 17.75
N VAL A 50 -11.79 20.02 16.67
CA VAL A 50 -10.68 19.61 15.78
C VAL A 50 -10.03 20.85 15.18
N ASP A 51 -8.75 21.06 15.50
CA ASP A 51 -7.96 22.19 15.02
C ASP A 51 -7.08 21.83 13.80
N SER A 52 -6.83 20.54 13.57
CA SER A 52 -6.07 20.03 12.44
C SER A 52 -6.77 18.83 11.78
N LEU A 53 -7.06 18.94 10.49
CA LEU A 53 -7.67 17.88 9.68
C LEU A 53 -6.76 17.50 8.51
N ASP A 54 -6.40 16.22 8.40
CA ASP A 54 -5.76 15.64 7.21
C ASP A 54 -6.73 14.67 6.52
N VAL A 55 -7.03 14.94 5.25
CA VAL A 55 -7.89 14.10 4.40
C VAL A 55 -7.01 13.31 3.44
N ILE A 56 -7.12 11.98 3.48
CA ILE A 56 -6.45 11.10 2.53
C ILE A 56 -7.07 11.27 1.15
N GLU A 57 -6.23 11.39 0.12
CA GLU A 57 -6.69 11.60 -1.26
C GLU A 57 -7.60 10.46 -1.74
N GLU A 58 -8.83 10.82 -2.11
CA GLU A 58 -9.80 9.92 -2.75
C GLU A 58 -9.70 9.91 -4.29
N PHE A 59 -10.03 8.77 -4.89
CA PHE A 59 -10.01 8.56 -6.34
C PHE A 59 -11.40 8.31 -6.91
N SER A 60 -12.28 7.65 -6.16
CA SER A 60 -13.61 7.27 -6.64
C SER A 60 -14.52 8.47 -6.95
N TRP A 61 -14.27 9.61 -6.31
CA TRP A 61 -15.04 10.84 -6.52
C TRP A 61 -14.23 12.09 -6.15
N PRO A 62 -13.45 12.68 -7.08
CA PRO A 62 -12.60 13.82 -6.77
C PRO A 62 -13.44 15.06 -6.44
N TYR A 63 -13.34 15.58 -5.22
CA TYR A 63 -14.03 16.82 -4.84
C TYR A 63 -13.17 18.07 -5.15
N PHE A 64 -13.82 19.23 -5.26
CA PHE A 64 -13.11 20.52 -5.38
C PHE A 64 -12.27 20.82 -4.12
N ASP A 65 -12.88 20.64 -2.94
CA ASP A 65 -12.25 20.88 -1.64
C ASP A 65 -12.82 19.89 -0.61
N ALA A 66 -12.31 18.66 -0.63
CA ALA A 66 -12.72 17.62 0.31
C ALA A 66 -12.51 18.03 1.78
N PRO A 67 -11.38 18.65 2.19
CA PRO A 67 -11.19 19.10 3.57
C PRO A 67 -12.22 20.14 4.04
N ALA A 68 -12.56 21.13 3.22
CA ALA A 68 -13.58 22.12 3.59
C ALA A 68 -14.97 21.49 3.71
N LEU A 69 -15.37 20.66 2.74
CA LEU A 69 -16.67 19.98 2.76
C LEU A 69 -16.79 19.00 3.94
N LEU A 70 -15.70 18.30 4.28
CA LEU A 70 -15.67 17.41 5.43
C LEU A 70 -15.77 18.19 6.75
N SER A 71 -15.05 19.31 6.87
CA SER A 71 -15.10 20.19 8.05
C SER A 71 -16.52 20.68 8.33
N GLU A 72 -17.26 21.08 7.30
CA GLU A 72 -18.68 21.46 7.42
C GLU A 72 -19.54 20.31 7.95
N ARG A 73 -19.37 19.09 7.43
CA ARG A 73 -20.18 17.91 7.81
C ARG A 73 -19.97 17.47 9.25
N ILE A 74 -18.79 17.70 9.81
CA ILE A 74 -18.47 17.38 11.21
C ILE A 74 -18.65 18.56 12.16
N GLY A 75 -18.99 19.75 11.63
CA GLY A 75 -19.17 20.96 12.44
C GLY A 75 -17.86 21.53 12.99
N ALA A 76 -16.72 21.24 12.36
CA ALA A 76 -15.40 21.71 12.76
C ALA A 76 -14.99 22.97 11.98
N ARG A 77 -14.09 23.76 12.57
CA ARG A 77 -13.39 24.86 11.89
C ARG A 77 -11.89 24.76 12.15
N PRO A 78 -11.22 23.74 11.58
CA PRO A 78 -9.80 23.53 11.84
C PRO A 78 -8.97 24.72 11.35
N ALA A 79 -7.97 25.11 12.13
CA ALA A 79 -6.98 26.11 11.70
C ALA A 79 -6.12 25.58 10.55
N ARG A 80 -5.93 24.26 10.48
CA ARG A 80 -5.22 23.56 9.40
C ARG A 80 -6.10 22.46 8.81
N ALA A 81 -6.43 22.57 7.52
CA ALA A 81 -7.09 21.50 6.76
C ALA A 81 -6.26 21.17 5.52
N VAL A 82 -5.88 19.91 5.34
CA VAL A 82 -5.00 19.47 4.26
C VAL A 82 -5.65 18.33 3.48
N TYR A 83 -5.59 18.44 2.16
CA TYR A 83 -5.89 17.35 1.24
C TYR A 83 -4.60 16.62 0.88
N GLY A 84 -4.63 15.30 0.91
CA GLY A 84 -3.47 14.46 0.71
C GLY A 84 -2.96 14.43 -0.73
N VAL A 85 -1.79 13.82 -0.88
CA VAL A 85 -1.22 13.43 -2.18
C VAL A 85 -1.19 11.90 -2.29
N THR A 86 -1.14 11.38 -3.52
CA THR A 86 -1.20 9.94 -3.78
C THR A 86 -0.10 9.17 -3.05
N GLY A 87 -0.51 8.09 -2.38
CA GLY A 87 0.39 7.20 -1.66
C GLY A 87 -0.36 6.31 -0.66
N GLY A 88 -0.14 5.00 -0.74
CA GLY A 88 -0.68 4.04 0.23
C GLY A 88 -0.04 4.14 1.62
N GLU A 89 1.11 4.80 1.73
CA GLU A 89 1.79 5.15 2.98
C GLU A 89 1.18 6.40 3.66
N SER A 90 0.43 7.21 2.91
CA SER A 90 -0.02 8.52 3.36
C SER A 90 -0.81 8.50 4.68
N PRO A 91 -1.67 7.52 5.00
CA PRO A 91 -2.33 7.50 6.32
C PRO A 91 -1.34 7.38 7.48
N VAL A 92 -0.33 6.51 7.34
CA VAL A 92 0.71 6.34 8.37
C VAL A 92 1.51 7.62 8.53
N ARG A 93 1.85 8.27 7.41
CA ARG A 93 2.53 9.56 7.39
C ARG A 93 1.73 10.66 8.09
N TYR A 94 0.44 10.82 7.76
CA TYR A 94 -0.39 11.87 8.37
C TYR A 94 -0.64 11.66 9.86
N ILE A 95 -0.77 10.41 10.31
CA ILE A 95 -0.83 10.11 11.75
C ILE A 95 0.48 10.53 12.44
N HIS A 96 1.63 10.22 11.84
CA HIS A 96 2.94 10.59 12.38
C HIS A 96 3.12 12.12 12.40
N GLU A 97 2.81 12.81 11.31
CA GLU A 97 2.89 14.28 11.23
C GLU A 97 1.93 14.97 12.21
N ALA A 98 0.72 14.45 12.39
CA ALA A 98 -0.22 14.96 13.41
C ALA A 98 0.34 14.82 14.83
N ALA A 99 0.95 13.68 15.14
CA ALA A 99 1.59 13.45 16.43
C ALA A 99 2.72 14.45 16.73
N ILE A 100 3.53 14.77 15.72
CA ILE A 100 4.62 15.75 15.84
C ILE A 100 4.06 17.16 16.09
N ARG A 101 3.02 17.56 15.36
CA ARG A 101 2.36 18.86 15.57
C ARG A 101 1.83 18.98 17.00
N ILE A 102 1.21 17.93 17.52
CA ILE A 102 0.72 17.89 18.91
C ILE A 102 1.87 18.01 19.91
N ALA A 103 2.96 17.25 19.73
CA ALA A 103 4.14 17.33 20.60
C ALA A 103 4.77 18.74 20.63
N ARG A 104 4.73 19.44 19.49
CA ARG A 104 5.22 20.82 19.35
C ARG A 104 4.25 21.88 19.88
N GLY A 105 3.01 21.51 20.21
CA GLY A 105 1.96 22.44 20.64
C GLY A 105 1.34 23.24 19.49
N GLU A 106 1.46 22.76 18.26
CA GLU A 106 0.86 23.34 17.06
C GLU A 106 -0.58 22.87 16.83
N SER A 107 -1.01 21.83 17.55
CA SER A 107 -2.34 21.22 17.51
C SER A 107 -2.66 20.60 18.87
N GLU A 108 -3.91 20.65 19.32
CA GLU A 108 -4.40 19.94 20.50
C GLU A 108 -5.28 18.75 20.15
N ILE A 109 -6.10 18.87 19.10
CA ILE A 109 -6.97 17.81 18.56
C ILE A 109 -6.77 17.73 17.05
N ALA A 110 -6.19 16.62 16.60
CA ALA A 110 -6.00 16.32 15.18
C ALA A 110 -6.86 15.13 14.74
N ALA A 111 -7.36 15.18 13.52
CA ALA A 111 -8.10 14.11 12.89
C ALA A 111 -7.50 13.75 11.52
N VAL A 112 -7.43 12.46 11.23
CA VAL A 112 -7.06 11.92 9.91
C VAL A 112 -8.22 11.08 9.40
N ALA A 113 -8.72 11.36 8.20
CA ALA A 113 -9.88 10.68 7.62
C ALA A 113 -9.67 10.35 6.14
N GLY A 114 -10.23 9.24 5.67
CA GLY A 114 -10.12 8.79 4.30
C GLY A 114 -11.23 7.82 3.93
N ALA A 115 -11.66 7.82 2.67
CA ALA A 115 -12.69 6.91 2.18
C ALA A 115 -12.64 6.73 0.66
N GLU A 116 -13.17 5.60 0.20
CA GLU A 116 -13.48 5.34 -1.20
C GLU A 116 -14.90 4.79 -1.34
N ALA A 117 -15.56 5.09 -2.45
CA ALA A 117 -16.89 4.60 -2.82
C ALA A 117 -16.92 4.03 -4.26
N GLN A 118 -15.81 3.39 -4.65
CA GLN A 118 -15.60 2.90 -6.02
C GLN A 118 -16.61 1.84 -6.44
N TYR A 119 -17.10 1.01 -5.50
CA TYR A 119 -18.13 0.02 -5.81
C TYR A 119 -19.42 0.70 -6.31
N THR A 120 -19.89 1.72 -5.59
CA THR A 120 -21.07 2.49 -6.00
C THR A 120 -20.81 3.29 -7.27
N ALA A 121 -19.69 4.01 -7.35
CA ALA A 121 -19.35 4.85 -8.50
C ALA A 121 -19.28 4.04 -9.81
N ALA A 122 -18.61 2.88 -9.79
CA ALA A 122 -18.51 2.00 -10.94
C ALA A 122 -19.87 1.39 -11.34
N ALA A 123 -20.70 1.01 -10.36
CA ALA A 123 -22.05 0.50 -10.62
C ALA A 123 -22.93 1.57 -11.27
N ALA A 124 -22.94 2.79 -10.72
CA ALA A 124 -23.71 3.92 -11.24
C ALA A 124 -23.30 4.29 -12.67
N GLN A 125 -21.99 4.34 -12.94
CA GLN A 125 -21.47 4.59 -14.30
C GLN A 125 -21.96 3.51 -15.29
N LYS A 126 -21.90 2.23 -14.90
CA LYS A 126 -22.32 1.11 -15.74
C LYS A 126 -23.82 1.15 -16.05
N THR A 127 -24.65 1.62 -15.11
CA THR A 127 -26.11 1.68 -15.26
C THR A 127 -26.63 3.05 -15.71
N GLY A 128 -25.77 4.04 -15.88
CA GLY A 128 -26.16 5.42 -16.23
C GLY A 128 -26.98 6.14 -15.15
N ILE A 129 -26.79 5.77 -13.88
CA ILE A 129 -27.48 6.41 -12.74
C ILE A 129 -26.67 7.64 -12.32
N GLU A 130 -27.36 8.77 -12.16
CA GLU A 130 -26.79 9.96 -11.54
C GLU A 130 -26.81 9.79 -10.01
N LEU A 131 -25.65 9.95 -9.39
CA LEU A 131 -25.50 9.82 -7.95
C LEU A 131 -25.90 11.14 -7.28
N PRO A 132 -26.72 11.12 -6.20
CA PRO A 132 -27.09 12.31 -5.44
C PRO A 132 -25.96 12.77 -4.51
N TRP A 133 -24.72 12.72 -4.99
CA TRP A 133 -23.51 13.06 -4.24
C TRP A 133 -23.13 14.52 -4.47
N ALA A 134 -22.27 15.07 -3.62
CA ALA A 134 -21.78 16.42 -3.85
C ALA A 134 -21.02 16.51 -5.19
N PRO A 135 -21.03 17.67 -5.87
CA PRO A 135 -20.42 17.81 -7.19
C PRO A 135 -18.94 17.42 -7.19
N ARG A 136 -18.57 16.57 -8.15
CA ARG A 136 -17.16 16.25 -8.42
C ARG A 136 -16.48 17.35 -9.23
N ASP A 137 -15.18 17.51 -9.02
CA ASP A 137 -14.32 18.34 -9.85
C ASP A 137 -13.86 17.55 -11.07
N ASN A 138 -14.47 17.81 -12.23
CA ASN A 138 -14.08 17.16 -13.49
C ASN A 138 -12.76 17.69 -14.07
N SER A 139 -12.20 18.78 -13.53
CA SER A 139 -10.93 19.35 -14.00
C SER A 139 -9.72 18.66 -13.36
N ARG A 140 -9.90 18.01 -12.20
CA ARG A 140 -8.89 17.17 -11.60
C ARG A 140 -8.64 15.95 -12.47
N THR A 141 -7.50 15.95 -13.14
CA THR A 141 -6.92 14.71 -13.67
C THR A 141 -6.19 14.03 -12.54
N LEU A 142 -6.40 12.72 -12.38
CA LEU A 142 -5.60 11.92 -11.46
C LEU A 142 -4.18 11.90 -12.02
N GLU A 143 -3.31 12.73 -11.47
CA GLU A 143 -1.91 12.81 -11.88
C GLU A 143 -1.21 11.48 -11.55
N GLY A 144 -0.59 10.85 -12.55
CA GLY A 144 0.04 9.56 -12.35
C GLY A 144 0.97 9.18 -13.50
N GLY A 145 2.28 9.20 -13.25
CA GLY A 145 3.27 8.60 -14.12
C GLY A 145 4.03 9.57 -15.05
N ASP A 146 3.83 10.89 -14.93
CA ASP A 146 4.63 11.90 -15.66
C ASP A 146 6.12 11.86 -15.30
N TYR A 147 6.43 11.27 -14.14
CA TYR A 147 7.80 11.01 -13.67
C TYR A 147 8.41 9.72 -14.24
N LEU A 148 7.64 8.89 -14.97
CA LEU A 148 8.13 7.65 -15.56
C LEU A 148 8.80 7.93 -16.91
N SER A 149 9.93 7.27 -17.16
CA SER A 149 10.61 7.33 -18.45
C SER A 149 9.67 7.00 -19.62
N PRO A 150 9.80 7.67 -20.79
CA PRO A 150 8.94 7.42 -21.95
C PRO A 150 8.87 5.96 -22.41
N VAL A 151 9.96 5.20 -22.20
CA VAL A 151 10.02 3.77 -22.54
C VAL A 151 8.98 2.92 -21.79
N VAL A 152 8.64 3.32 -20.55
CA VAL A 152 7.63 2.68 -19.71
C VAL A 152 6.25 2.77 -20.37
N TRP A 153 5.91 3.96 -20.87
CA TRP A 153 4.66 4.22 -21.58
C TRP A 153 4.60 3.48 -22.92
N LYS A 154 5.68 3.51 -23.71
CA LYS A 154 5.80 2.76 -24.98
C LYS A 154 5.49 1.27 -24.77
N HIS A 155 6.05 0.67 -23.72
CA HIS A 155 5.88 -0.74 -23.38
C HIS A 155 4.69 -1.02 -22.46
N GLN A 156 3.82 -0.04 -22.21
CA GLN A 156 2.63 -0.14 -21.35
C GLN A 156 2.91 -0.82 -20.00
N ALA A 157 4.04 -0.50 -19.37
CA ALA A 157 4.45 -1.03 -18.06
C ALA A 157 4.12 -0.03 -16.94
N VAL A 158 2.91 0.53 -16.99
CA VAL A 158 2.49 1.67 -16.14
C VAL A 158 1.60 1.25 -15.00
N TRP A 159 0.90 0.13 -15.08
CA TRP A 159 -0.02 -0.27 -14.03
C TRP A 159 0.74 -1.01 -12.92
N PRO A 160 0.37 -0.82 -11.63
CA PRO A 160 0.97 -1.59 -10.54
C PRO A 160 0.93 -3.11 -10.78
N THR A 161 -0.14 -3.62 -11.39
CA THR A 161 -0.25 -5.05 -11.76
C THR A 161 0.85 -5.52 -12.71
N GLN A 162 1.51 -4.63 -13.45
CA GLN A 162 2.59 -4.93 -14.38
C GLN A 162 3.97 -4.69 -13.76
N VAL A 163 4.08 -3.73 -12.84
CA VAL A 163 5.37 -3.33 -12.24
C VAL A 163 5.72 -4.17 -11.02
N TYR A 164 4.77 -4.46 -10.12
CA TYR A 164 5.04 -5.25 -8.91
C TYR A 164 5.52 -6.68 -9.18
N PRO A 165 5.11 -7.35 -10.28
CA PRO A 165 5.73 -8.61 -10.67
C PRO A 165 7.23 -8.51 -10.97
N PHE A 166 7.74 -7.36 -11.41
CA PHE A 166 9.18 -7.20 -11.60
C PHE A 166 9.94 -7.41 -10.28
N TYR A 167 9.37 -6.91 -9.19
CA TYR A 167 9.90 -7.12 -7.85
C TYR A 167 9.75 -8.57 -7.40
N ASP A 168 8.59 -9.20 -7.61
CA ASP A 168 8.38 -10.58 -7.19
C ASP A 168 9.36 -11.55 -7.89
N ASN A 169 9.44 -11.45 -9.23
CA ASN A 169 10.30 -12.32 -10.03
C ASN A 169 11.79 -12.11 -9.75
N ALA A 170 12.24 -10.87 -9.53
CA ALA A 170 13.63 -10.60 -9.18
C ALA A 170 13.95 -11.03 -7.74
N ALA A 171 13.07 -10.72 -6.78
CA ALA A 171 13.28 -11.03 -5.37
C ALA A 171 13.29 -12.55 -5.11
N GLN A 172 12.34 -13.31 -5.67
CA GLN A 172 12.31 -14.75 -5.51
C GLN A 172 13.59 -15.41 -6.06
N ALA A 173 14.12 -14.90 -7.18
CA ALA A 173 15.37 -15.39 -7.75
C ALA A 173 16.56 -15.11 -6.83
N ALA A 174 16.64 -13.90 -6.27
CA ALA A 174 17.68 -13.53 -5.30
C ALA A 174 17.60 -14.35 -4.01
N TRP A 175 16.42 -14.85 -3.64
CA TRP A 175 16.21 -15.76 -2.51
C TRP A 175 16.43 -17.24 -2.84
N GLY A 176 16.81 -17.56 -4.08
CA GLY A 176 17.05 -18.94 -4.52
C GLY A 176 15.77 -19.77 -4.63
N GLN A 177 14.61 -19.14 -4.81
CA GLN A 177 13.33 -19.82 -4.94
C GLN A 177 13.03 -20.14 -6.41
N THR A 178 12.46 -21.32 -6.64
CA THR A 178 11.67 -21.60 -7.85
C THR A 178 10.38 -20.79 -7.85
N GLN A 179 9.75 -20.61 -9.01
CA GLN A 179 8.48 -19.87 -9.07
C GLN A 179 7.38 -20.60 -8.30
N ARG A 180 7.42 -21.95 -8.29
CA ARG A 180 6.50 -22.77 -7.49
C ARG A 180 6.62 -22.48 -6.00
N GLU A 181 7.84 -22.40 -5.47
CA GLU A 181 8.07 -22.08 -4.06
C GLU A 181 7.61 -20.67 -3.70
N ALA A 182 7.88 -19.69 -4.56
CA ALA A 182 7.42 -18.33 -4.37
C ALA A 182 5.90 -18.19 -4.46
N LEU A 183 5.23 -18.89 -5.38
CA LEU A 183 3.77 -18.96 -5.46
C LEU A 183 3.18 -19.60 -4.20
N ASN A 184 3.77 -20.70 -3.71
CA ASN A 184 3.33 -21.33 -2.47
C ASN A 184 3.47 -20.39 -1.27
N GLU A 185 4.59 -19.68 -1.14
CA GLU A 185 4.76 -18.64 -0.09
C GLU A 185 3.70 -17.54 -0.22
N SER A 186 3.47 -17.02 -1.43
CA SER A 186 2.44 -16.00 -1.68
C SER A 186 1.04 -16.51 -1.30
N GLY A 187 0.71 -17.76 -1.64
CA GLY A 187 -0.57 -18.39 -1.31
C GLY A 187 -0.79 -18.56 0.19
N GLU A 188 0.22 -19.04 0.92
CA GLU A 188 0.18 -19.19 2.38
C GLU A 188 -0.03 -17.82 3.06
N VAL A 189 0.77 -16.81 2.69
CA VAL A 189 0.63 -15.45 3.23
C VAL A 189 -0.75 -14.88 2.95
N TRP A 190 -1.28 -15.04 1.72
CA TRP A 190 -2.60 -14.52 1.38
C TRP A 190 -3.73 -15.28 2.08
N ALA A 191 -3.59 -16.59 2.31
CA ALA A 191 -4.58 -17.36 3.05
C ALA A 191 -4.69 -16.88 4.51
N ASP A 192 -3.56 -16.60 5.15
CA ASP A 192 -3.52 -16.00 6.49
C ASP A 192 -4.19 -14.61 6.50
N PHE A 193 -3.89 -13.79 5.49
CA PHE A 193 -4.48 -12.46 5.36
C PHE A 193 -6.00 -12.55 5.17
N ALA A 194 -6.47 -13.47 4.33
CA ALA A 194 -7.90 -13.70 4.13
C ALA A 194 -8.60 -14.19 5.40
N ALA A 195 -7.94 -15.06 6.18
CA ALA A 195 -8.47 -15.54 7.46
C ALA A 195 -8.62 -14.41 8.48
N VAL A 196 -7.65 -13.47 8.54
CA VAL A 196 -7.75 -12.28 9.39
C VAL A 196 -8.86 -11.34 8.88
N ALA A 197 -8.93 -11.07 7.57
CA ALA A 197 -9.96 -10.21 6.98
C ALA A 197 -11.37 -10.75 7.25
N ALA A 198 -11.59 -12.07 7.13
CA ALA A 198 -12.90 -12.68 7.30
C ALA A 198 -13.50 -12.45 8.71
N GLN A 199 -12.65 -12.23 9.72
CA GLN A 199 -13.06 -11.92 11.09
C GLN A 199 -13.44 -10.45 11.29
N ARG A 200 -13.05 -9.54 10.38
CA ARG A 200 -13.36 -8.11 10.48
C ARG A 200 -14.77 -7.84 9.97
N SER A 201 -15.58 -7.13 10.75
CA SER A 201 -16.95 -6.75 10.36
C SER A 201 -16.96 -5.86 9.10
N THR A 202 -15.96 -5.02 8.94
CA THR A 202 -15.76 -4.05 7.84
C THR A 202 -15.07 -4.63 6.61
N ALA A 203 -14.48 -5.83 6.66
CA ALA A 203 -13.85 -6.45 5.49
C ALA A 203 -14.84 -6.70 4.34
N TRP A 204 -14.46 -6.40 3.11
CA TRP A 204 -15.31 -6.53 1.92
C TRP A 204 -15.54 -7.99 1.54
N VAL A 205 -14.48 -8.80 1.53
CA VAL A 205 -14.54 -10.24 1.28
C VAL A 205 -14.68 -10.96 2.63
N LYS A 206 -15.68 -11.86 2.72
CA LYS A 206 -15.94 -12.64 3.95
C LYS A 206 -15.46 -14.10 3.88
N SER A 207 -15.01 -14.55 2.71
CA SER A 207 -14.42 -15.87 2.55
C SER A 207 -12.93 -15.86 2.92
N ALA A 208 -12.45 -16.97 3.46
CA ALA A 208 -11.03 -17.25 3.69
C ALA A 208 -10.60 -18.42 2.79
N PRO A 209 -10.31 -18.17 1.49
CA PRO A 209 -9.86 -19.23 0.58
C PRO A 209 -8.53 -19.84 1.03
N SER A 210 -8.29 -21.10 0.65
CA SER A 210 -7.01 -21.76 0.89
C SER A 210 -5.90 -21.19 0.01
N ALA A 211 -4.64 -21.43 0.40
CA ALA A 211 -3.47 -21.04 -0.38
C ALA A 211 -3.56 -21.53 -1.84
N ASP A 212 -3.92 -22.80 -2.05
CA ASP A 212 -4.09 -23.38 -3.38
C ASP A 212 -5.18 -22.69 -4.21
N ALA A 213 -6.31 -22.34 -3.58
CA ALA A 213 -7.39 -21.63 -4.28
C ALA A 213 -6.99 -20.20 -4.67
N ILE A 214 -6.11 -19.56 -3.88
CA ILE A 214 -5.58 -18.23 -4.18
C ILE A 214 -4.59 -18.29 -5.35
N THR A 215 -3.72 -19.28 -5.41
CA THR A 215 -2.65 -19.40 -6.41
C THR A 215 -3.08 -20.07 -7.70
N THR A 216 -4.13 -20.89 -7.68
CA THR A 216 -4.59 -21.64 -8.85
C THR A 216 -5.51 -20.78 -9.71
N PRO A 217 -5.18 -20.53 -10.99
CA PRO A 217 -6.07 -19.81 -11.89
C PRO A 217 -7.33 -20.62 -12.23
N ASP A 218 -8.48 -19.96 -12.19
CA ASP A 218 -9.75 -20.48 -12.70
C ASP A 218 -10.60 -19.34 -13.31
N ALA A 219 -11.85 -19.64 -13.70
CA ALA A 219 -12.75 -18.64 -14.29
C ALA A 219 -13.08 -17.46 -13.35
N GLY A 220 -13.08 -17.67 -12.02
CA GLY A 220 -13.30 -16.65 -10.99
C GLY A 220 -12.02 -15.97 -10.51
N ASN A 221 -10.86 -16.63 -10.67
CA ASN A 221 -9.54 -16.26 -10.18
C ASN A 221 -8.46 -16.28 -11.28
N ARG A 222 -8.78 -15.77 -12.47
CA ARG A 222 -7.83 -15.73 -13.60
C ARG A 222 -6.49 -15.05 -13.25
N LEU A 223 -5.46 -15.34 -14.01
CA LEU A 223 -4.22 -14.55 -14.02
C LEU A 223 -4.50 -13.11 -14.48
N ILE A 224 -3.93 -12.14 -13.78
CA ILE A 224 -3.96 -10.72 -14.15
C ILE A 224 -2.65 -10.35 -14.84
N ALA A 225 -1.56 -10.66 -14.16
CA ALA A 225 -0.21 -10.57 -14.66
C ALA A 225 0.60 -11.62 -13.93
N TRP A 226 1.47 -12.35 -14.61
CA TRP A 226 2.31 -13.35 -13.96
C TRP A 226 3.20 -12.69 -12.91
N PRO A 227 3.25 -13.17 -11.65
CA PRO A 227 2.68 -14.44 -11.14
C PRO A 227 1.31 -14.33 -10.45
N TYR A 228 0.67 -13.16 -10.48
CA TYR A 228 -0.52 -12.83 -9.72
C TYR A 228 -1.84 -13.26 -10.41
N THR A 229 -2.60 -14.06 -9.67
CA THR A 229 -4.04 -14.26 -9.90
C THR A 229 -4.83 -13.05 -9.42
N LYS A 230 -6.11 -12.97 -9.79
CA LYS A 230 -7.03 -11.92 -9.33
C LYS A 230 -7.08 -11.81 -7.80
N SER A 231 -7.04 -12.93 -7.08
CA SER A 231 -7.06 -12.96 -5.62
C SER A 231 -5.79 -12.45 -4.96
N MET A 232 -4.69 -12.33 -5.71
CA MET A 232 -3.42 -11.75 -5.22
C MET A 232 -3.29 -10.25 -5.47
N VAL A 233 -4.25 -9.64 -6.15
CA VAL A 233 -4.26 -8.21 -6.46
C VAL A 233 -5.17 -7.49 -5.48
N ALA A 234 -4.82 -6.27 -5.09
CA ALA A 234 -5.68 -5.39 -4.30
C ALA A 234 -7.09 -5.27 -4.91
N ASN A 235 -8.13 -5.22 -4.06
CA ASN A 235 -9.53 -5.12 -4.49
C ASN A 235 -10.07 -3.70 -4.27
N PRO A 236 -10.01 -2.81 -5.27
CA PRO A 236 -10.46 -1.43 -5.11
C PRO A 236 -11.97 -1.24 -5.22
N LEU A 237 -12.74 -2.27 -5.60
CA LEU A 237 -14.19 -2.18 -5.77
C LEU A 237 -14.91 -2.30 -4.42
N VAL A 238 -14.75 -1.28 -3.58
CA VAL A 238 -15.31 -1.18 -2.23
C VAL A 238 -15.97 0.17 -1.98
N ASN A 239 -16.86 0.21 -0.98
CA ASN A 239 -17.20 1.46 -0.29
C ASN A 239 -16.79 1.35 1.17
N GLN A 240 -15.72 2.03 1.57
CA GLN A 240 -15.13 1.95 2.91
C GLN A 240 -14.61 3.31 3.33
N GLY A 241 -14.75 3.64 4.62
CA GLY A 241 -14.19 4.84 5.22
C GLY A 241 -13.61 4.56 6.60
N ALA A 242 -12.54 5.26 6.94
CA ALA A 242 -11.88 5.18 8.24
C ALA A 242 -11.45 6.57 8.72
N ALA A 243 -11.29 6.68 10.03
CA ALA A 243 -10.75 7.86 10.68
C ALA A 243 -10.07 7.51 12.00
N VAL A 244 -9.09 8.32 12.37
CA VAL A 244 -8.48 8.31 13.70
C VAL A 244 -8.43 9.74 14.27
N ILE A 245 -8.55 9.85 15.59
CA ILE A 245 -8.44 11.11 16.33
C ILE A 245 -7.27 11.01 17.30
N LEU A 246 -6.40 12.01 17.25
CA LEU A 246 -5.26 12.19 18.13
C LEU A 246 -5.48 13.42 19.00
N THR A 247 -5.00 13.37 20.23
CA THR A 247 -4.94 14.54 21.11
C THR A 247 -3.63 14.59 21.86
N SER A 248 -3.36 15.71 22.53
CA SER A 248 -2.35 15.74 23.59
C SER A 248 -2.84 14.93 24.81
N LEU A 249 -1.93 14.27 25.53
CA LEU A 249 -2.25 13.51 26.74
C LEU A 249 -2.94 14.38 27.80
N GLY A 250 -2.53 15.65 27.91
CA GLY A 250 -3.15 16.64 28.78
C GLY A 250 -4.60 16.90 28.41
N LYS A 251 -4.90 17.07 27.11
CA LYS A 251 -6.27 17.26 26.61
C LYS A 251 -7.11 16.00 26.81
N ALA A 252 -6.57 14.81 26.54
CA ALA A 252 -7.26 13.55 26.78
C ALA A 252 -7.71 13.41 28.24
N ARG A 253 -6.81 13.69 29.18
CA ARG A 253 -7.11 13.67 30.63
C ARG A 253 -8.10 14.75 31.05
N ALA A 254 -7.97 15.96 30.53
CA ALA A 254 -8.90 17.06 30.81
C ALA A 254 -10.33 16.75 30.36
N LEU A 255 -10.47 15.99 29.26
CA LEU A 255 -11.75 15.52 28.74
C LEU A 255 -12.27 14.24 29.43
N GLY A 256 -11.50 13.66 30.35
CA GLY A 256 -11.88 12.44 31.06
C GLY A 256 -11.87 11.18 30.19
N ILE A 257 -11.08 11.16 29.11
CA ILE A 257 -10.91 9.97 28.26
C ILE A 257 -10.23 8.87 29.09
N ASP A 258 -10.81 7.66 29.05
CA ASP A 258 -10.29 6.50 29.78
C ASP A 258 -8.88 6.14 29.32
N GLU A 259 -7.94 5.97 30.28
CA GLU A 259 -6.53 5.64 30.00
C GLU A 259 -6.38 4.30 29.21
N SER A 260 -7.36 3.39 29.31
CA SER A 260 -7.41 2.17 28.51
C SER A 260 -7.58 2.42 27.02
N LYS A 261 -8.08 3.60 26.61
CA LYS A 261 -8.22 4.01 25.21
C LYS A 261 -6.93 4.60 24.62
N LEU A 262 -5.98 5.07 25.42
CA LEU A 262 -4.90 5.91 24.93
C LEU A 262 -3.76 5.12 24.30
N VAL A 263 -3.61 5.07 22.97
CA VAL A 263 -2.44 4.45 22.33
C VAL A 263 -1.39 5.50 22.02
N PHE A 264 -0.16 5.29 22.50
CA PHE A 264 0.95 6.22 22.33
C PHE A 264 1.66 6.01 21.00
N ILE A 265 2.26 7.07 20.48
CA ILE A 265 3.04 7.07 19.25
C ILE A 265 4.51 7.25 19.63
N LEU A 266 5.32 6.21 19.43
CA LEU A 266 6.76 6.26 19.73
C LEU A 266 7.53 7.01 18.64
N GLY A 267 7.04 6.94 17.41
CA GLY A 267 7.65 7.53 16.23
C GLY A 267 7.94 6.48 15.15
N GLY A 268 8.78 6.83 14.20
CA GLY A 268 9.12 5.97 13.08
C GLY A 268 9.96 6.69 12.03
N ALA A 269 9.88 6.20 10.79
CA ALA A 269 10.79 6.62 9.74
C ALA A 269 10.08 6.69 8.38
N GLN A 270 10.66 7.49 7.48
CA GLN A 270 10.27 7.58 6.09
C GLN A 270 11.48 7.62 5.16
N ALA A 271 11.36 7.00 4.00
CA ALA A 271 12.35 7.06 2.92
C ALA A 271 11.65 6.85 1.57
N ASN A 272 12.29 7.29 0.50
CA ASN A 272 11.79 7.08 -0.85
C ASN A 272 12.86 6.44 -1.75
N GLU A 273 12.42 5.57 -2.65
CA GLU A 273 13.16 5.22 -3.85
C GLU A 273 12.97 6.30 -4.94
N PRO A 274 13.81 6.33 -5.98
CA PRO A 274 13.52 6.99 -7.23
C PRO A 274 12.11 6.61 -7.72
N ARG A 275 11.31 7.64 -8.01
CA ARG A 275 9.91 7.45 -8.45
C ARG A 275 9.83 6.70 -9.77
N ASP A 276 10.74 6.99 -10.70
CA ASP A 276 10.96 6.13 -11.86
C ASP A 276 11.66 4.83 -11.41
N TYR A 277 10.93 3.72 -11.51
CA TYR A 277 11.47 2.42 -11.11
C TYR A 277 12.61 1.94 -12.01
N LEU A 278 12.76 2.48 -13.23
CA LEU A 278 13.91 2.20 -14.10
C LEU A 278 15.17 2.95 -13.69
N ALA A 279 15.06 3.96 -12.83
CA ALA A 279 16.20 4.68 -12.24
C ALA A 279 16.76 3.98 -10.98
N ARG A 280 16.37 2.74 -10.72
CA ARG A 280 16.84 1.93 -9.58
C ARG A 280 17.94 0.98 -10.04
N ASP A 281 18.86 0.68 -9.15
CA ASP A 281 19.99 -0.24 -9.37
C ASP A 281 19.50 -1.68 -9.62
N GLN A 282 18.45 -2.11 -8.91
CA GLN A 282 17.93 -3.48 -8.94
C GLN A 282 16.41 -3.56 -8.66
N PHE A 283 15.85 -4.77 -8.76
CA PHE A 283 14.43 -5.08 -8.49
C PHE A 283 14.18 -6.17 -7.43
N HIS A 284 15.21 -6.75 -6.82
CA HIS A 284 15.07 -7.82 -5.82
C HIS A 284 14.95 -7.34 -4.35
N ALA A 285 15.09 -6.04 -4.09
CA ALA A 285 14.97 -5.40 -2.78
C ALA A 285 14.57 -3.93 -2.90
N SER A 286 14.24 -3.28 -1.77
CA SER A 286 14.10 -1.83 -1.69
C SER A 286 14.94 -1.30 -0.53
N HIS A 287 15.95 -0.49 -0.85
CA HIS A 287 16.83 0.15 0.12
C HIS A 287 16.03 1.07 1.05
N ALA A 288 15.02 1.75 0.51
CA ALA A 288 14.14 2.63 1.28
C ALA A 288 13.24 1.84 2.25
N GLN A 289 12.66 0.72 1.81
CA GLN A 289 11.94 -0.20 2.70
C GLN A 289 12.85 -0.69 3.83
N ASP A 290 14.08 -1.07 3.49
CA ASP A 290 15.02 -1.67 4.43
C ASP A 290 15.38 -0.71 5.56
N VAL A 291 15.87 0.49 5.23
CA VAL A 291 16.25 1.49 6.25
C VAL A 291 15.08 1.91 7.13
N VAL A 292 13.86 1.98 6.58
CA VAL A 292 12.65 2.38 7.32
C VAL A 292 12.26 1.32 8.34
N LEU A 293 12.26 0.04 7.95
CA LEU A 293 11.88 -1.06 8.83
C LEU A 293 12.96 -1.34 9.89
N GLU A 294 14.24 -1.29 9.53
CA GLU A 294 15.35 -1.36 10.50
C GLU A 294 15.26 -0.25 11.54
N THR A 295 14.96 0.97 11.11
CA THR A 295 14.78 2.11 12.02
C THR A 295 13.54 1.94 12.91
N ALA A 296 12.44 1.38 12.39
CA ALA A 296 11.26 1.09 13.20
C ALA A 296 11.57 0.07 14.31
N VAL A 297 12.36 -0.96 14.02
CA VAL A 297 12.86 -1.91 15.04
C VAL A 297 13.71 -1.20 16.09
N ALA A 298 14.60 -0.30 15.67
CA ALA A 298 15.42 0.49 16.59
C ALA A 298 14.58 1.44 17.48
N VAL A 299 13.55 2.10 16.92
CA VAL A 299 12.60 2.93 17.67
C VAL A 299 11.85 2.11 18.73
N ALA A 300 11.55 0.84 18.42
CA ALA A 300 10.94 -0.09 19.36
C ALA A 300 11.92 -0.65 20.41
N GLY A 301 13.22 -0.34 20.32
CA GLY A 301 14.26 -0.89 21.19
C GLY A 301 14.55 -2.37 20.94
N GLY A 302 14.18 -2.88 19.76
CA GLY A 302 14.37 -4.29 19.36
C GLY A 302 15.68 -4.55 18.61
N ALA A 303 16.01 -5.84 18.47
CA ALA A 303 17.07 -6.31 17.57
C ALA A 303 16.52 -6.76 16.21
N ASP A 304 15.26 -7.21 16.18
CA ASP A 304 14.53 -7.65 14.99
C ASP A 304 13.03 -7.35 15.17
N GLY A 305 12.22 -7.69 14.16
CA GLY A 305 10.78 -7.47 14.14
C GLY A 305 10.00 -8.31 15.17
N GLY A 306 10.62 -9.28 15.85
CA GLY A 306 10.02 -10.05 16.93
C GLY A 306 9.67 -9.22 18.16
N VAL A 307 10.14 -7.97 18.24
CA VAL A 307 9.76 -6.99 19.27
C VAL A 307 8.28 -6.56 19.17
N PHE A 308 7.65 -6.66 18.00
CA PHE A 308 6.28 -6.22 17.79
C PHE A 308 5.29 -7.32 18.12
N SER A 309 4.32 -7.01 18.99
CA SER A 309 3.19 -7.90 19.29
C SER A 309 2.21 -8.01 18.12
N HIS A 310 2.07 -6.91 17.37
CA HIS A 310 1.15 -6.79 16.23
C HIS A 310 1.82 -6.09 15.06
N LEU A 311 1.49 -6.52 13.85
CA LEU A 311 2.05 -5.99 12.61
C LEU A 311 0.93 -5.70 11.62
N GLU A 312 1.03 -4.58 10.91
CA GLU A 312 0.41 -4.42 9.59
C GLU A 312 1.50 -4.07 8.57
N LEU A 313 1.76 -4.99 7.65
CA LEU A 313 2.62 -4.76 6.49
C LEU A 313 1.75 -4.52 5.25
N TYR A 314 1.89 -3.35 4.61
CA TYR A 314 1.19 -3.01 3.37
C TYR A 314 1.27 -4.13 2.32
N SER A 315 0.14 -4.44 1.66
CA SER A 315 0.00 -5.70 0.91
C SER A 315 -0.82 -5.58 -0.39
N CYS A 316 -0.58 -4.54 -1.20
CA CYS A 316 -1.24 -4.42 -2.51
C CYS A 316 -0.96 -5.63 -3.42
N PHE A 317 0.24 -6.20 -3.28
CA PHE A 317 0.73 -7.41 -3.95
C PHE A 317 1.67 -8.21 -3.01
N PRO A 318 1.83 -9.53 -3.24
CA PRO A 318 2.67 -10.40 -2.41
C PRO A 318 4.11 -10.00 -2.19
N CYS A 319 4.78 -9.41 -3.17
CA CYS A 319 6.20 -9.07 -3.03
C CYS A 319 6.48 -8.10 -1.87
N VAL A 320 5.59 -7.13 -1.59
CA VAL A 320 5.82 -6.09 -0.57
C VAL A 320 5.95 -6.65 0.85
N PRO A 321 4.97 -7.40 1.40
CA PRO A 321 5.10 -7.99 2.72
C PRO A 321 6.15 -9.10 2.76
N LYS A 322 6.40 -9.82 1.66
CA LYS A 322 7.47 -10.84 1.58
C LYS A 322 8.87 -10.23 1.76
N MET A 323 9.13 -9.08 1.13
CA MET A 323 10.38 -8.32 1.32
C MET A 323 10.45 -7.78 2.76
N ALA A 324 9.41 -7.08 3.22
CA ALA A 324 9.36 -6.52 4.58
C ALA A 324 9.58 -7.57 5.68
N ARG A 325 8.98 -8.76 5.55
CA ARG A 325 9.17 -9.89 6.49
C ARG A 325 10.63 -10.26 6.66
N ARG A 326 11.38 -10.29 5.55
CA ARG A 326 12.80 -10.66 5.53
C ARG A 326 13.66 -9.57 6.13
N THR A 327 13.41 -8.30 5.79
CA THR A 327 14.07 -7.15 6.43
C THR A 327 13.87 -7.14 7.94
N LEU A 328 12.64 -7.43 8.39
CA LEU A 328 12.31 -7.51 9.82
C LEU A 328 12.85 -8.77 10.51
N GLY A 329 13.49 -9.71 9.79
CA GLY A 329 13.99 -10.96 10.38
C GLY A 329 12.88 -11.89 10.89
N LEU A 330 11.65 -11.76 10.39
CA LEU A 330 10.49 -12.49 10.88
C LEU A 330 10.45 -13.94 10.35
N PRO A 331 9.99 -14.91 11.17
CA PRO A 331 9.84 -16.29 10.72
C PRO A 331 8.79 -16.42 9.61
N ARG A 332 8.84 -17.52 8.84
CA ARG A 332 7.96 -17.76 7.68
C ARG A 332 6.47 -17.69 8.03
N ASN A 333 6.10 -18.13 9.23
CA ASN A 333 4.73 -18.16 9.73
C ASN A 333 4.37 -16.94 10.61
N ALA A 334 5.12 -15.84 10.52
CA ALA A 334 4.80 -14.63 11.26
C ALA A 334 3.44 -14.06 10.80
N ARG A 335 2.62 -13.63 11.76
CA ARG A 335 1.37 -12.92 11.46
C ARG A 335 1.70 -11.47 11.08
N MET A 336 1.61 -11.15 9.79
CA MET A 336 2.03 -9.84 9.24
C MET A 336 0.89 -8.82 9.09
N THR A 337 -0.32 -9.14 9.55
CA THR A 337 -1.49 -8.27 9.40
C THR A 337 -2.43 -8.37 10.60
N VAL A 338 -2.94 -7.22 11.01
CA VAL A 338 -4.08 -7.09 11.92
C VAL A 338 -5.37 -6.90 11.13
N THR A 339 -5.31 -6.40 9.89
CA THR A 339 -6.50 -6.03 9.10
C THR A 339 -6.93 -7.09 8.10
N GLY A 340 -5.99 -7.81 7.50
CA GLY A 340 -6.23 -8.88 6.54
C GLY A 340 -5.97 -8.54 5.07
N GLY A 341 -5.18 -7.49 4.81
CA GLY A 341 -4.68 -7.15 3.48
C GLY A 341 -5.65 -6.54 2.47
N LEU A 342 -5.08 -5.86 1.47
CA LEU A 342 -5.81 -5.13 0.43
C LEU A 342 -6.66 -6.01 -0.50
N SER A 343 -6.34 -7.29 -0.67
CA SER A 343 -7.12 -8.21 -1.51
C SER A 343 -8.46 -8.60 -0.87
N PHE A 344 -8.48 -8.82 0.46
CA PHE A 344 -9.62 -9.43 1.15
C PHE A 344 -10.37 -8.45 2.05
N PHE A 345 -9.66 -7.67 2.87
CA PHE A 345 -10.31 -6.59 3.63
C PHE A 345 -10.98 -5.59 2.69
N GLY A 346 -10.43 -5.42 1.50
CA GLY A 346 -10.78 -4.34 0.58
C GLY A 346 -9.64 -3.34 0.50
N ALA A 347 -9.49 -2.71 -0.66
CA ALA A 347 -8.47 -1.72 -0.91
C ALA A 347 -9.12 -0.38 -1.22
N PRO A 348 -9.50 0.44 -0.23
CA PRO A 348 -9.93 1.82 -0.47
C PRO A 348 -8.71 2.70 -0.83
N LEU A 349 -7.95 2.23 -1.83
CA LEU A 349 -6.77 2.84 -2.44
C LEU A 349 -5.80 3.38 -1.39
N ASN A 350 -5.58 4.69 -1.37
CA ASN A 350 -4.68 5.34 -0.42
C ASN A 350 -5.12 5.17 1.04
N SER A 351 -6.42 4.99 1.29
CA SER A 351 -7.00 4.97 2.64
C SER A 351 -6.87 3.64 3.37
N TYR A 352 -6.31 2.59 2.73
CA TYR A 352 -6.19 1.27 3.37
C TYR A 352 -5.46 1.31 4.71
N MET A 353 -4.31 2.01 4.78
CA MET A 353 -3.53 2.04 6.03
C MET A 353 -4.21 2.83 7.16
N LEU A 354 -5.28 3.57 6.87
CA LEU A 354 -6.09 4.18 7.91
C LEU A 354 -6.96 3.13 8.62
N HIS A 355 -7.55 2.20 7.86
CA HIS A 355 -8.21 1.01 8.42
C HIS A 355 -7.23 0.14 9.21
N ALA A 356 -5.99 0.02 8.73
CA ALA A 356 -4.92 -0.64 9.48
C ALA A 356 -4.66 0.02 10.84
N ALA A 357 -4.58 1.36 10.87
CA ALA A 357 -4.41 2.09 12.13
C ALA A 357 -5.57 1.83 13.11
N VAL A 358 -6.82 1.80 12.62
CA VAL A 358 -7.99 1.47 13.44
C VAL A 358 -7.85 0.07 14.06
N ASN A 359 -7.55 -0.94 13.24
CA ASN A 359 -7.43 -2.32 13.70
C ASN A 359 -6.19 -2.55 14.59
N MET A 360 -5.10 -1.83 14.36
CA MET A 360 -3.89 -1.86 15.20
C MET A 360 -4.17 -1.27 16.59
N VAL A 361 -4.83 -0.12 16.65
CA VAL A 361 -5.21 0.50 17.92
C VAL A 361 -6.14 -0.42 18.72
N GLN A 362 -7.13 -1.02 18.05
CA GLN A 362 -8.00 -2.01 18.69
C GLN A 362 -7.23 -3.24 19.18
N ALA A 363 -6.32 -3.78 18.36
CA ALA A 363 -5.50 -4.93 18.72
C ALA A 363 -4.64 -4.63 19.95
N LEU A 364 -3.94 -3.49 19.99
CA LEU A 364 -3.12 -3.07 21.12
C LEU A 364 -3.94 -2.85 22.40
N ARG A 365 -5.13 -2.26 22.29
CA ARG A 365 -6.02 -2.04 23.45
C ARG A 365 -6.52 -3.36 24.05
N ASP A 366 -6.73 -4.38 23.21
CA ASP A 366 -7.14 -5.72 23.63
C ASP A 366 -5.97 -6.51 24.21
N SER A 367 -4.83 -6.55 23.51
CA SER A 367 -3.63 -7.27 23.93
C SER A 367 -2.36 -6.77 23.24
N GLY A 368 -1.20 -7.01 23.86
CA GLY A 368 0.10 -6.65 23.30
C GLY A 368 0.58 -5.25 23.67
N GLU A 369 1.87 -5.02 23.47
CA GLU A 369 2.53 -3.80 23.95
C GLU A 369 2.96 -2.88 22.81
N LEU A 370 3.47 -3.46 21.71
CA LEU A 370 4.04 -2.73 20.59
C LEU A 370 3.41 -3.17 19.27
N GLY A 371 3.08 -2.19 18.43
CA GLY A 371 2.51 -2.40 17.10
C GLY A 371 3.31 -1.66 16.03
N LEU A 372 3.50 -2.30 14.88
CA LEU A 372 4.11 -1.69 13.70
C LEU A 372 3.08 -1.49 12.60
N LEU A 373 2.92 -0.24 12.17
CA LEU A 373 2.25 0.08 10.90
C LEU A 373 3.33 0.38 9.86
N TYR A 374 3.33 -0.37 8.76
CA TYR A 374 4.20 -0.11 7.61
C TYR A 374 3.34 0.14 6.37
N GLY A 375 3.39 1.37 5.85
CA GLY A 375 2.71 1.80 4.64
C GLY A 375 3.66 1.92 3.45
N GLN A 376 3.15 1.65 2.24
CA GLN A 376 3.92 1.77 1.01
C GLN A 376 3.08 2.44 -0.11
N GLY A 377 3.70 3.33 -0.89
CA GLY A 377 3.08 4.05 -2.01
C GLY A 377 3.80 3.94 -3.35
N GLU A 378 3.04 4.11 -4.43
CA GLU A 378 3.47 4.01 -5.85
C GLU A 378 4.03 2.62 -6.21
N TYR A 379 5.26 2.51 -6.72
CA TYR A 379 5.87 1.24 -7.18
C TYR A 379 6.97 0.81 -6.21
N VAL A 380 6.63 0.45 -4.97
CA VAL A 380 7.63 0.26 -3.90
C VAL A 380 8.51 1.52 -3.79
N THR A 381 7.87 2.70 -3.83
CA THR A 381 8.59 3.98 -3.94
C THR A 381 8.62 4.71 -2.62
N LYS A 382 7.46 4.92 -2.00
CA LYS A 382 7.32 5.71 -0.77
C LYS A 382 7.14 4.77 0.39
N HIS A 383 7.89 4.96 1.46
CA HIS A 383 7.91 4.07 2.60
C HIS A 383 7.71 4.87 3.88
N HIS A 384 6.78 4.44 4.74
CA HIS A 384 6.58 5.06 6.04
C HIS A 384 6.25 3.98 7.08
N ALA A 385 7.02 3.96 8.17
CA ALA A 385 6.75 3.11 9.32
C ALA A 385 6.39 3.97 10.54
N LEU A 386 5.49 3.45 11.38
CA LEU A 386 5.10 4.05 12.64
C LEU A 386 4.95 2.99 13.72
N VAL A 387 5.63 3.21 14.85
CA VAL A 387 5.57 2.36 16.03
C VAL A 387 4.57 2.94 17.02
N LEU A 388 3.60 2.12 17.40
CA LEU A 388 2.58 2.42 18.39
C LEU A 388 2.81 1.60 19.65
N SER A 389 2.44 2.14 20.82
CA SER A 389 2.62 1.46 22.09
C SER A 389 1.45 1.62 23.06
N ARG A 390 1.23 0.61 23.90
CA ARG A 390 0.38 0.74 25.10
C ARG A 390 1.10 1.44 26.25
N GLN A 391 2.42 1.40 26.26
CA GLN A 391 3.24 2.08 27.26
C GLN A 391 3.57 3.49 26.78
N ALA A 392 3.55 4.43 27.70
CA ALA A 392 3.90 5.80 27.38
C ALA A 392 5.40 5.93 27.12
N PRO A 393 5.82 6.74 26.12
CA PRO A 393 7.23 6.98 25.84
C PRO A 393 7.89 7.84 26.92
N ASP A 394 9.22 7.73 27.02
CA ASP A 394 10.04 8.62 27.85
C ASP A 394 10.06 10.06 27.31
N SER A 395 10.05 10.21 25.98
CA SER A 395 10.00 11.49 25.27
C SER A 395 8.58 11.84 24.82
N ALA A 396 8.23 13.12 24.90
CA ALA A 396 6.96 13.62 24.39
C ALA A 396 6.91 13.74 22.87
N GLU A 397 8.05 14.06 22.23
CA GLU A 397 8.14 14.18 20.77
C GLU A 397 8.46 12.80 20.17
N PRO A 398 7.57 12.26 19.31
CA PRO A 398 7.83 11.01 18.59
C PRO A 398 9.06 11.15 17.69
N ALA A 399 9.84 10.08 17.56
CA ALA A 399 10.99 10.04 16.67
C ALA A 399 10.54 10.17 15.20
N TYR A 400 11.14 11.09 14.43
CA TYR A 400 10.87 11.26 13.00
C TYR A 400 12.15 11.21 12.18
N HIS A 401 12.44 10.05 11.59
CA HIS A 401 13.63 9.84 10.78
C HIS A 401 13.33 10.00 9.29
N GLN A 402 14.04 10.91 8.61
CA GLN A 402 14.04 11.03 7.16
C GLN A 402 15.29 10.35 6.60
N LEU A 403 15.11 9.25 5.87
CA LEU A 403 16.18 8.30 5.55
C LEU A 403 16.42 8.10 4.06
N THR A 404 15.89 8.98 3.19
CA THR A 404 16.14 8.90 1.74
C THR A 404 17.64 8.91 1.43
N ASP A 405 18.41 9.82 2.02
CA ASP A 405 19.88 9.88 1.83
C ASP A 405 20.57 8.58 2.29
N GLY A 406 20.06 7.96 3.36
CA GLY A 406 20.55 6.68 3.86
C GLY A 406 20.22 5.50 2.94
N ALA A 407 19.05 5.54 2.29
CA ALA A 407 18.69 4.57 1.26
C ALA A 407 19.53 4.75 0.00
N ASP A 408 19.74 5.99 -0.44
CA ASP A 408 20.56 6.31 -1.62
C ASP A 408 22.03 5.93 -1.43
N ALA A 409 22.55 6.03 -0.21
CA ALA A 409 23.90 5.56 0.11
C ALA A 409 24.08 4.02 0.00
N ARG A 410 22.99 3.23 0.05
CA ARG A 410 23.01 1.77 -0.17
C ARG A 410 22.86 1.38 -1.64
N ARG A 411 22.49 2.33 -2.50
CA ARG A 411 22.21 2.09 -3.91
C ARG A 411 23.49 1.78 -4.68
N GLY A 412 23.46 0.71 -5.47
CA GLY A 412 24.51 0.38 -6.42
C GLY A 412 24.45 1.26 -7.68
N ASP A 413 25.26 0.89 -8.67
CA ASP A 413 25.26 1.57 -9.96
C ASP A 413 23.91 1.38 -10.66
N VAL A 414 23.27 2.49 -11.07
CA VAL A 414 22.05 2.49 -11.87
C VAL A 414 22.43 2.37 -13.33
N PRO A 415 22.12 1.27 -14.03
CA PRO A 415 22.68 1.14 -15.37
C PRO A 415 21.88 1.91 -16.41
N GLU A 416 22.61 2.43 -17.39
CA GLU A 416 22.08 3.30 -18.43
C GLU A 416 20.93 2.64 -19.20
N MET A 417 19.82 3.37 -19.34
CA MET A 417 18.69 2.95 -20.17
C MET A 417 18.98 3.21 -21.65
N ILE A 418 18.77 2.21 -22.49
CA ILE A 418 18.79 2.32 -23.96
C ILE A 418 17.46 1.89 -24.55
N ASP A 419 17.05 2.53 -25.65
CA ASP A 419 15.80 2.24 -26.37
C ASP A 419 16.02 1.80 -27.83
N ASP A 420 17.27 1.74 -28.29
CA ASP A 420 17.68 1.15 -29.56
C ASP A 420 18.78 0.10 -29.36
N TYR A 421 18.45 -1.16 -29.61
CA TYR A 421 19.36 -2.28 -29.45
C TYR A 421 18.92 -3.49 -30.29
N ASP A 422 19.88 -4.18 -30.91
CA ASP A 422 19.70 -5.49 -31.56
C ASP A 422 20.90 -6.36 -31.18
N GLY A 423 20.65 -7.47 -30.49
CA GLY A 423 21.74 -8.28 -29.95
C GLY A 423 21.32 -9.22 -28.83
N ALA A 424 22.33 -9.81 -28.18
CA ALA A 424 22.10 -10.66 -27.02
C ALA A 424 21.77 -9.80 -25.79
N ALA A 425 20.88 -10.28 -24.93
CA ALA A 425 20.62 -9.67 -23.64
C ALA A 425 20.24 -10.73 -22.61
N GLU A 426 20.53 -10.47 -21.34
CA GLU A 426 20.23 -11.33 -20.21
C GLU A 426 19.01 -10.79 -19.44
N LEU A 427 18.09 -11.68 -19.05
CA LEU A 427 16.87 -11.29 -18.35
C LEU A 427 17.16 -10.76 -16.94
N GLU A 428 16.83 -9.50 -16.66
CA GLU A 428 16.91 -8.91 -15.31
C GLU A 428 15.63 -9.17 -14.52
N THR A 429 14.47 -8.94 -15.14
CA THR A 429 13.14 -9.26 -14.59
C THR A 429 12.05 -9.17 -15.66
N PHE A 430 10.84 -9.65 -15.37
CA PHE A 430 9.75 -9.73 -16.34
C PHE A 430 8.36 -9.74 -15.70
N THR A 431 7.36 -9.62 -16.56
CA THR A 431 5.99 -10.07 -16.30
C THR A 431 5.32 -10.52 -17.60
N VAL A 432 4.21 -11.23 -17.48
CA VAL A 432 3.30 -11.54 -18.59
C VAL A 432 1.93 -10.98 -18.24
N SER A 433 1.39 -10.08 -19.04
CA SER A 433 0.02 -9.56 -18.86
C SER A 433 -0.98 -10.51 -19.48
N TYR A 434 -2.13 -10.69 -18.83
CA TYR A 434 -3.21 -11.57 -19.29
C TYR A 434 -4.49 -10.78 -19.54
N ASP A 435 -5.30 -11.24 -20.48
CA ASP A 435 -6.61 -10.64 -20.80
C ASP A 435 -7.72 -11.06 -19.81
N ARG A 436 -8.98 -10.80 -20.17
CA ARG A 436 -10.13 -11.13 -19.31
C ARG A 436 -10.49 -12.62 -19.36
N GLU A 437 -10.06 -13.31 -20.41
CA GLU A 437 -10.24 -14.72 -20.69
C GLU A 437 -9.10 -15.56 -20.10
N GLY A 438 -8.07 -14.90 -19.55
CA GLY A 438 -6.91 -15.53 -18.91
C GLY A 438 -5.85 -16.00 -19.90
N GLN A 439 -5.85 -15.49 -21.13
CA GLN A 439 -4.81 -15.78 -22.13
C GLN A 439 -3.68 -14.74 -22.05
N PRO A 440 -2.42 -15.12 -22.31
CA PRO A 440 -1.33 -14.15 -22.42
C PRO A 440 -1.61 -13.11 -23.50
N ALA A 441 -1.60 -11.83 -23.12
CA ALA A 441 -1.72 -10.71 -24.06
C ALA A 441 -0.35 -10.30 -24.60
N PHE A 442 0.67 -10.27 -23.74
CA PHE A 442 2.09 -10.05 -24.07
C PHE A 442 2.95 -10.24 -22.81
N GLY A 443 4.25 -10.45 -23.00
CA GLY A 443 5.27 -10.29 -21.97
C GLY A 443 5.90 -8.90 -22.01
N ILE A 444 6.41 -8.47 -20.87
CA ILE A 444 7.30 -7.30 -20.70
C ILE A 444 8.56 -7.81 -20.02
N VAL A 445 9.71 -7.52 -20.62
CA VAL A 445 11.03 -7.91 -20.14
C VAL A 445 11.84 -6.66 -19.89
N ILE A 446 12.54 -6.63 -18.75
CA ILE A 446 13.68 -5.75 -18.50
C ILE A 446 14.93 -6.63 -18.59
N ALA A 447 15.89 -6.22 -19.40
CA ALA A 447 17.09 -7.01 -19.68
C ALA A 447 18.36 -6.17 -19.65
N ARG A 448 19.49 -6.86 -19.49
CA ARG A 448 20.85 -6.31 -19.54
C ARG A 448 21.55 -6.71 -20.82
N THR A 449 22.17 -5.75 -21.49
CA THR A 449 23.13 -6.03 -22.57
C THR A 449 24.45 -6.58 -21.99
N PRO A 450 25.34 -7.17 -22.82
CA PRO A 450 26.64 -7.66 -22.37
C PRO A 450 27.56 -6.59 -21.77
N ASP A 451 27.34 -5.31 -22.10
CA ASP A 451 28.04 -4.16 -21.52
C ASP A 451 27.29 -3.51 -20.35
N GLY A 452 26.24 -4.17 -19.83
CA GLY A 452 25.56 -3.81 -18.58
C GLY A 452 24.43 -2.78 -18.71
N ARG A 453 24.16 -2.25 -19.92
CA ARG A 453 23.06 -1.30 -20.15
C ARG A 453 21.70 -1.97 -20.04
N ARG A 454 20.69 -1.24 -19.58
CA ARG A 454 19.33 -1.72 -19.38
C ARG A 454 18.46 -1.40 -20.60
N LEU A 455 17.57 -2.32 -20.95
CA LEU A 455 16.51 -2.09 -21.92
C LEU A 455 15.20 -2.69 -21.45
N MET A 456 14.10 -2.22 -22.04
CA MET A 456 12.77 -2.81 -21.90
C MET A 456 12.33 -3.33 -23.27
N ALA A 457 11.73 -4.51 -23.30
CA ALA A 457 11.29 -5.18 -24.52
C ALA A 457 9.98 -5.95 -24.32
N ARG A 458 9.29 -6.26 -25.43
CA ARG A 458 8.06 -7.06 -25.46
C ARG A 458 8.33 -8.50 -25.82
N VAL A 459 7.50 -9.39 -25.28
CA VAL A 459 7.33 -10.75 -25.81
C VAL A 459 5.94 -10.84 -26.42
N PRO A 460 5.78 -11.01 -27.75
CA PRO A 460 4.47 -11.18 -28.36
C PRO A 460 3.74 -12.41 -27.81
N ALA A 461 2.41 -12.35 -27.67
CA ALA A 461 1.60 -13.50 -27.25
C ALA A 461 1.81 -14.75 -28.13
N SER A 462 2.14 -14.55 -29.42
CA SER A 462 2.43 -15.63 -30.36
C SER A 462 3.75 -16.37 -30.09
N ASP A 463 4.66 -15.81 -29.28
CA ASP A 463 5.89 -16.48 -28.85
C ASP A 463 5.62 -17.31 -27.57
N GLU A 464 4.81 -18.35 -27.74
CA GLU A 464 4.41 -19.26 -26.65
C GLU A 464 5.61 -19.97 -26.00
N ALA A 465 6.68 -20.19 -26.77
CA ALA A 465 7.89 -20.85 -26.28
C ALA A 465 8.62 -19.96 -25.27
N THR A 466 8.80 -18.67 -25.59
CA THR A 466 9.38 -17.71 -24.66
C THR A 466 8.48 -17.53 -23.43
N ILE A 467 7.17 -17.37 -23.61
CA ILE A 467 6.22 -17.23 -22.48
C ILE A 467 6.31 -18.43 -21.54
N ARG A 468 6.31 -19.66 -22.07
CA ARG A 468 6.40 -20.89 -21.25
C ARG A 468 7.66 -20.93 -20.40
N ARG A 469 8.80 -20.45 -20.93
CA ARG A 469 10.07 -20.40 -20.18
C ARG A 469 10.06 -19.33 -19.11
N LEU A 470 9.49 -18.16 -19.42
CA LEU A 470 9.29 -17.10 -18.45
C LEU A 470 8.41 -17.56 -17.29
N THR A 471 7.39 -18.38 -17.54
CA THR A 471 6.46 -18.87 -16.51
C THR A 471 6.75 -20.30 -16.06
N ASP A 472 7.97 -20.80 -16.23
CA ASP A 472 8.34 -22.16 -15.78
C ASP A 472 8.28 -22.23 -14.25
N LEU A 473 7.49 -23.17 -13.73
CA LEU A 473 7.30 -23.31 -12.29
C LEU A 473 8.53 -23.88 -11.57
N ASP A 474 9.35 -24.66 -12.27
CA ASP A 474 10.40 -25.47 -11.65
C ASP A 474 11.77 -24.76 -11.65
N GLY A 475 11.84 -23.54 -12.15
CA GLY A 475 13.05 -22.71 -12.15
C GLY A 475 12.78 -21.22 -12.28
N SER A 476 13.71 -20.39 -11.84
CA SER A 476 13.66 -18.95 -12.09
C SER A 476 14.22 -18.63 -13.49
N PRO A 477 13.55 -17.80 -14.31
CA PRO A 477 14.07 -17.39 -15.61
C PRO A 477 15.02 -16.18 -15.49
N ILE A 478 15.20 -15.61 -14.30
CA ILE A 478 16.14 -14.50 -14.11
C ILE A 478 17.56 -14.97 -14.46
N GLY A 479 18.30 -14.15 -15.22
CA GLY A 479 19.58 -14.55 -15.81
C GLY A 479 19.46 -15.32 -17.14
N LEU A 480 18.24 -15.54 -17.65
CA LEU A 480 18.05 -16.25 -18.91
C LEU A 480 18.57 -15.42 -20.09
N ALA A 481 19.46 -16.03 -20.89
CA ALA A 481 19.93 -15.45 -22.14
C ALA A 481 18.80 -15.37 -23.17
N GLY A 482 18.76 -14.26 -23.90
CA GLY A 482 17.83 -14.05 -25.01
C GLY A 482 18.40 -13.16 -26.09
N ARG A 483 17.61 -12.95 -27.14
CA ARG A 483 17.92 -12.01 -28.23
C ARG A 483 16.90 -10.89 -28.23
N VAL A 484 17.40 -9.67 -28.29
CA VAL A 484 16.61 -8.47 -28.54
C VAL A 484 16.63 -8.17 -30.03
N ASN A 485 15.46 -7.86 -30.58
CA ASN A 485 15.27 -7.43 -31.94
C ASN A 485 14.26 -6.28 -31.98
N ARG A 486 14.17 -5.59 -33.11
CA ARG A 486 13.12 -4.58 -33.31
C ARG A 486 11.80 -5.26 -33.72
N LEU A 487 10.72 -5.02 -32.98
CA LEU A 487 9.38 -5.50 -33.37
C LEU A 487 8.69 -4.53 -34.34
N ASN A 488 8.87 -3.23 -34.10
CA ASN A 488 8.40 -2.16 -34.96
C ASN A 488 9.21 -0.88 -34.68
N GLU A 489 8.82 0.26 -35.25
CA GLU A 489 9.54 1.52 -35.09
C GLU A 489 9.66 1.99 -33.62
N GLU A 490 8.75 1.56 -32.75
CA GLU A 490 8.62 2.03 -31.36
C GLU A 490 9.04 1.02 -30.29
N LEU A 491 9.04 -0.28 -30.60
CA LEU A 491 9.18 -1.37 -29.62
C LEU A 491 10.33 -2.31 -29.93
N LEU A 492 11.09 -2.62 -28.88
CA LEU A 492 12.00 -3.76 -28.84
C LEU A 492 11.22 -5.03 -28.50
N GLY A 493 11.66 -6.14 -29.08
CA GLY A 493 11.20 -7.49 -28.83
C GLY A 493 12.27 -8.30 -28.12
N TRP A 494 11.86 -9.30 -27.35
CA TRP A 494 12.75 -10.24 -26.70
C TRP A 494 12.25 -11.67 -26.91
N THR A 495 13.17 -12.56 -27.28
CA THR A 495 12.93 -14.00 -27.41
C THR A 495 13.99 -14.75 -26.62
N ALA A 496 13.57 -15.73 -25.82
CA ALA A 496 14.49 -16.55 -25.04
C ALA A 496 15.41 -17.40 -25.94
N ALA A 497 16.70 -17.47 -25.63
CA ALA A 497 17.67 -18.24 -26.42
C ALA A 497 17.43 -19.74 -26.24
N ALA A 498 17.29 -20.48 -27.34
CA ALA A 498 16.87 -21.89 -27.40
C ALA A 498 17.48 -22.81 -26.33
#